data_AF-A0A2A6CZE3-F1
#
_entry.id   AF-A0A2A6CZE3-F1
#
_cell.length_a   1.000
_cell.length_b   1.000
_cell.length_c   1.000
_cell.angle_alpha   90.00
_cell.angle_beta   90.00
_cell.angle_gamma   90.00
#
_symmetry.space_group_name_H-M   'P 1'
#
loop_
_entity.id
_entity.type
_entity.pdbx_description
1 polymer ?
#
loop_
_entity_poly.entity_id
_entity_poly.type
_entity_poly.pdbx_seq_one_letter_code
_entity_poly.pdbx_strand_id
1 'polypeptide(L)'
;MITHLVGVLVLSTLISSRLYEIPAARVVRQTLVSSNGNSDGKGDNVTADASAFHYKNADGTIGMNVSSTGNATSGNGNGASIENIGQGAVGSNNIGSTGNISASGPNSNVFSDIFGEIYGNQMSVNSQQEGKSFGTGDTSVKASGNANLTKNGVASPSASDNNVANAGATGSDNSEAEVKSNQILTWDQLIAQLYGHAKGSGKTNAQANVDLGAGNNNNGIEVNGLVSGANSNGGNVNAEVEGKGSIDGSGHNLSGGMNGAVNGTGNSQLVGAQNLQSNRTGTNTTISTFGDGKSNGKGDNSITLNSNSSANSNGSVAGQIDMQNAANGGNKNMTVQNGLQVNDNKGGTLAIGYGEIKGNGTENSAANIGVNSQYDQNGHAQVNTTGVGNAVSNNQNSSLTMEGNAQITNPNGTKSGTATASGNVSGAYNNLTGTNQVVVGNGGANGNAHMEANGGGPGDSAAETKTDLVLKDGNITRTSSVSGSVKASGDSTIVKSVSDVSDQNGVQTLTNYQHAQSNSKGSSSASASNSGWLKRRKRASLGVLFDRIV
;
A
#
# COMPACT_ATOMS: atom_id res chain seq x y z
N MET A 1 76.19 -47.46 82.49
CA MET A 1 76.93 -48.61 81.92
C MET A 1 75.93 -49.46 81.15
N ILE A 2 76.24 -49.75 79.89
CA ILE A 2 75.60 -50.74 78.99
C ILE A 2 74.24 -50.37 78.37
N THR A 3 74.36 -49.83 77.16
CA THR A 3 73.47 -49.92 75.98
C THR A 3 73.30 -51.35 75.43
N HIS A 4 72.20 -51.56 74.66
CA HIS A 4 71.88 -52.55 73.60
C HIS A 4 70.62 -53.40 73.93
N LEU A 5 69.65 -53.71 73.05
CA LEU A 5 69.45 -53.55 71.59
C LEU A 5 68.06 -54.15 71.20
N VAL A 6 67.37 -53.53 70.23
CA VAL A 6 66.40 -54.06 69.21
C VAL A 6 65.11 -54.80 69.61
N GLY A 7 63.99 -54.41 68.97
CA GLY A 7 62.85 -55.31 68.76
C GLY A 7 61.52 -54.70 68.26
N VAL A 8 61.40 -54.49 66.95
CA VAL A 8 60.22 -54.80 66.07
C VAL A 8 58.81 -54.23 66.40
N LEU A 9 58.36 -53.33 65.52
CA LEU A 9 57.10 -53.30 64.73
C LEU A 9 55.78 -53.84 65.36
N VAL A 10 54.72 -53.01 65.33
CA VAL A 10 53.38 -53.24 64.71
C VAL A 10 52.22 -52.52 65.46
N LEU A 11 51.45 -51.77 64.66
CA LEU A 11 50.02 -51.40 64.77
C LEU A 11 49.51 -50.32 65.75
N SER A 12 49.00 -49.26 65.09
CA SER A 12 47.66 -48.68 65.26
C SER A 12 47.25 -48.15 66.63
N THR A 13 46.99 -46.84 66.73
CA THR A 13 45.63 -46.29 66.63
C THR A 13 45.61 -44.79 67.01
N LEU A 14 44.69 -44.06 66.36
CA LEU A 14 44.04 -42.83 66.85
C LEU A 14 44.87 -41.52 66.88
N ILE A 15 45.02 -40.90 65.71
CA ILE A 15 44.95 -39.42 65.64
C ILE A 15 43.53 -39.07 65.20
N SER A 16 42.70 -38.79 66.19
CA SER A 16 41.33 -38.32 65.99
C SER A 16 41.36 -36.87 65.49
N SER A 17 40.68 -36.68 64.37
CA SER A 17 40.26 -35.46 63.71
C SER A 17 39.93 -34.28 64.63
N ARG A 18 40.67 -33.18 64.46
CA ARG A 18 40.13 -31.82 64.54
C ARG A 18 40.54 -31.06 63.28
N LEU A 19 39.91 -31.41 62.17
CA LEU A 19 39.82 -30.51 61.03
C LEU A 19 38.65 -29.59 61.31
N TYR A 20 38.98 -28.31 61.48
CA TYR A 20 38.06 -27.19 61.45
C TYR A 20 37.10 -27.35 60.27
N GLU A 21 35.79 -27.40 60.55
CA GLU A 21 34.78 -27.00 59.57
C GLU A 21 35.03 -25.51 59.29
N ILE A 22 35.75 -25.23 58.21
CA ILE A 22 35.65 -23.93 57.54
C ILE A 22 34.18 -23.87 57.09
N PRO A 23 33.35 -22.93 57.59
CA PRO A 23 32.02 -22.78 57.04
C PRO A 23 32.21 -22.47 55.56
N ALA A 24 31.71 -23.35 54.69
CA ALA A 24 31.75 -23.16 53.25
C ALA A 24 31.36 -21.71 52.96
N ALA A 25 32.27 -20.93 52.38
CA ALA A 25 32.04 -19.55 52.05
C ALA A 25 30.68 -19.47 51.34
N ARG A 26 29.72 -18.80 51.97
CA ARG A 26 28.38 -18.64 51.42
C ARG A 26 28.57 -17.97 50.06
N VAL A 27 28.47 -18.74 48.97
CA VAL A 27 28.64 -18.21 47.62
C VAL A 27 27.56 -17.16 47.45
N VAL A 28 27.95 -15.88 47.54
CA VAL A 28 27.07 -14.76 47.28
C VAL A 28 26.75 -14.84 45.81
N ARG A 29 25.57 -15.37 45.47
CA ARG A 29 25.04 -15.28 44.10
C ARG A 29 24.72 -13.81 43.87
N GLN A 30 25.66 -13.11 43.24
CA GLN A 30 25.45 -11.74 42.77
C GLN A 30 24.81 -11.83 41.38
N THR A 31 23.61 -11.27 41.24
CA THR A 31 23.02 -11.01 39.93
C THR A 31 23.47 -9.62 39.51
N LEU A 32 24.19 -9.52 38.39
CA LEU A 32 24.57 -8.24 37.81
C LEU A 32 23.31 -7.52 37.33
N VAL A 33 23.18 -6.24 37.67
CA VAL A 33 22.15 -5.35 37.15
C VAL A 33 22.85 -4.12 36.56
N SER A 34 22.48 -3.73 35.35
CA SER A 34 22.96 -2.51 34.71
C SER A 34 21.83 -1.85 33.94
N SER A 35 21.90 -0.54 33.79
CA SER A 35 20.89 0.24 33.07
C SER A 35 21.50 1.54 32.58
N ASN A 36 21.08 1.98 31.40
CA ASN A 36 21.50 3.24 30.82
C ASN A 36 20.33 3.87 30.06
N GLY A 37 19.81 4.99 30.57
CA GLY A 37 18.90 5.86 29.85
C GLY A 37 19.68 7.08 29.36
N ASN A 38 19.50 7.47 28.11
CA ASN A 38 20.10 8.67 27.55
C ASN A 38 19.07 9.39 26.67
N SER A 39 18.96 10.71 26.81
CA SER A 39 18.11 11.57 25.99
C SER A 39 18.91 12.82 25.61
N ASP A 40 19.01 13.10 24.31
CA ASP A 40 19.63 14.31 23.78
C ASP A 40 18.66 15.00 22.80
N GLY A 41 18.80 16.30 22.61
CA GLY A 41 17.86 17.07 21.82
C GLY A 41 18.39 18.37 21.25
N LYS A 42 17.78 18.80 20.15
CA LYS A 42 18.08 20.06 19.46
C LYS A 42 16.78 20.77 19.09
N GLY A 43 16.73 22.08 19.32
CA GLY A 43 15.59 22.93 19.01
C GLY A 43 15.73 24.30 19.68
N ASP A 44 14.75 25.17 19.47
CA ASP A 44 14.64 26.44 20.18
C ASP A 44 14.28 26.22 21.65
N ASN A 45 13.42 25.23 21.93
CA ASN A 45 13.18 24.72 23.30
C ASN A 45 13.34 23.20 23.30
N VAL A 46 14.07 22.69 24.29
CA VAL A 46 14.35 21.25 24.47
C VAL A 46 14.13 20.88 25.93
N THR A 47 13.46 19.76 26.17
CA THR A 47 13.40 19.07 27.46
C THR A 47 13.80 17.63 27.23
N ALA A 48 14.68 17.09 28.05
CA ALA A 48 15.22 15.74 27.92
C ALA A 48 15.45 15.18 29.33
N ASP A 49 14.84 14.03 29.61
CA ASP A 49 14.91 13.36 30.90
C ASP A 49 15.27 11.88 30.68
N ALA A 50 16.17 11.36 31.50
CA ALA A 50 16.49 9.95 31.54
C ALA A 50 16.53 9.46 32.97
N SER A 51 15.97 8.27 33.22
CA SER A 51 15.94 7.67 34.54
C SER A 51 16.26 6.19 34.48
N ALA A 52 16.84 5.67 35.57
CA ALA A 52 17.04 4.26 35.73
C ALA A 52 16.91 3.86 37.19
N PHE A 53 16.19 2.77 37.43
CA PHE A 53 15.85 2.28 38.75
C PHE A 53 16.13 0.79 38.83
N HIS A 54 16.82 0.37 39.90
CA HIS A 54 17.00 -1.05 40.23
C HIS A 54 16.26 -1.33 41.53
N TYR A 55 15.62 -2.48 41.62
CA TYR A 55 14.89 -2.86 42.81
C TYR A 55 15.00 -4.37 43.09
N LYS A 56 14.73 -4.73 44.34
CA LYS A 56 14.62 -6.10 44.79
C LYS A 56 13.35 -6.26 45.59
N ASN A 57 12.51 -7.21 45.18
CA ASN A 57 11.24 -7.50 45.84
C ASN A 57 11.44 -8.38 47.08
N ALA A 58 10.38 -8.49 47.89
CA ALA A 58 10.37 -9.30 49.11
C ALA A 58 10.58 -10.80 48.83
N ASP A 59 10.19 -11.28 47.64
CA ASP A 59 10.43 -12.64 47.15
C ASP A 59 11.89 -12.88 46.69
N GLY A 60 12.71 -11.83 46.66
CA GLY A 60 14.10 -11.86 46.23
C GLY A 60 14.32 -11.62 44.73
N THR A 61 13.27 -11.44 43.94
CA THR A 61 13.35 -11.11 42.52
C THR A 61 13.99 -9.74 42.33
N ILE A 62 14.98 -9.67 41.45
CA ILE A 62 15.66 -8.44 41.06
C ILE A 62 15.04 -7.95 39.77
N GLY A 63 14.75 -6.65 39.71
CA GLY A 63 14.21 -6.01 38.52
C GLY A 63 14.87 -4.67 38.26
N MET A 64 14.58 -4.14 37.08
CA MET A 64 15.03 -2.83 36.68
C MET A 64 14.02 -2.15 35.77
N ASN A 65 13.99 -0.81 35.85
CA ASN A 65 13.29 0.05 34.93
C ASN A 65 14.31 1.04 34.34
N VAL A 66 14.16 1.37 33.07
CA VAL A 66 14.92 2.43 32.39
C VAL A 66 13.95 3.26 31.58
N SER A 67 14.07 4.58 31.63
CA SER A 67 13.30 5.49 30.80
C SER A 67 14.18 6.56 30.15
N SER A 68 13.76 7.01 28.98
CA SER A 68 14.35 8.14 28.27
C SER A 68 13.24 8.86 27.51
N THR A 69 13.01 10.12 27.84
CA THR A 69 11.95 10.95 27.25
C THR A 69 12.52 12.30 26.85
N GLY A 70 12.03 12.84 25.73
CA GLY A 70 12.44 14.15 25.28
C GLY A 70 11.40 14.82 24.40
N ASN A 71 11.42 16.15 24.39
CA ASN A 71 10.57 17.00 23.60
C ASN A 71 11.39 18.18 23.07
N ALA A 72 11.30 18.47 21.77
CA ALA A 72 11.97 19.62 21.16
C ALA A 72 11.04 20.37 20.20
N THR A 73 11.12 21.69 20.22
CA THR A 73 10.37 22.59 19.32
C THR A 73 11.29 23.57 18.59
N SER A 74 10.92 24.01 17.39
CA SER A 74 11.61 25.07 16.62
C SER A 74 10.60 25.88 15.83
N GLY A 75 10.68 27.22 15.88
CA GLY A 75 9.76 28.14 15.19
C GLY A 75 10.33 28.91 14.00
N ASN A 76 11.62 28.75 13.68
CA ASN A 76 12.30 29.54 12.64
C ASN A 76 13.04 28.69 11.58
N GLY A 77 12.59 27.46 11.31
CA GLY A 77 13.22 26.60 10.30
C GLY A 77 14.51 25.89 10.73
N ASN A 78 14.95 26.05 11.99
CA ASN A 78 16.15 25.40 12.54
C ASN A 78 16.00 23.87 12.71
N GLY A 79 14.76 23.38 12.63
CA GLY A 79 14.40 21.99 12.88
C GLY A 79 14.44 21.63 14.37
N ALA A 80 13.81 20.53 14.72
CA ALA A 80 13.80 19.97 16.07
C ALA A 80 14.17 18.48 16.01
N SER A 81 14.92 17.96 16.98
CA SER A 81 15.25 16.54 17.06
C SER A 81 15.40 16.06 18.50
N ILE A 82 15.07 14.80 18.74
CA ILE A 82 15.30 14.07 19.99
C ILE A 82 15.92 12.71 19.66
N GLU A 83 16.95 12.32 20.39
CA GLU A 83 17.59 11.01 20.33
C GLU A 83 17.50 10.34 21.70
N ASN A 84 16.69 9.29 21.80
CA ASN A 84 16.51 8.54 23.04
C ASN A 84 17.10 7.14 22.94
N ILE A 85 17.72 6.70 24.03
CA ILE A 85 18.25 5.36 24.23
C ILE A 85 17.80 4.85 25.60
N GLY A 86 17.28 3.63 25.65
CA GLY A 86 16.97 2.91 26.89
C GLY A 86 17.56 1.51 26.85
N GLN A 87 18.51 1.21 27.73
CA GLN A 87 19.20 -0.07 27.81
C GLN A 87 19.23 -0.62 29.23
N GLY A 88 19.23 -1.94 29.36
CA GLY A 88 19.13 -2.60 30.65
C GLY A 88 19.52 -4.06 30.64
N ALA A 89 20.05 -4.55 31.77
CA ALA A 89 20.34 -5.96 31.98
C ALA A 89 20.07 -6.39 33.43
N VAL A 90 19.51 -7.60 33.61
CA VAL A 90 19.46 -8.33 34.89
C VAL A 90 19.93 -9.75 34.63
N GLY A 91 21.13 -10.08 35.10
CA GLY A 91 21.78 -11.37 34.79
C GLY A 91 22.01 -11.53 33.28
N SER A 92 21.36 -12.52 32.67
CA SER A 92 21.44 -12.82 31.23
C SER A 92 20.24 -12.30 30.41
N ASN A 93 19.38 -11.51 31.03
CA ASN A 93 18.23 -10.88 30.41
C ASN A 93 18.59 -9.43 30.07
N ASN A 94 18.45 -9.04 28.80
CA ASN A 94 18.79 -7.70 28.32
C ASN A 94 17.62 -7.08 27.57
N ILE A 95 17.49 -5.76 27.72
CA ILE A 95 16.60 -4.91 26.94
C ILE A 95 17.41 -3.80 26.29
N GLY A 96 17.01 -3.41 25.08
CA GLY A 96 17.60 -2.28 24.38
C GLY A 96 16.59 -1.62 23.47
N SER A 97 16.55 -0.30 23.49
CA SER A 97 15.73 0.47 22.59
C SER A 97 16.38 1.79 22.19
N THR A 98 16.09 2.20 20.96
CA THR A 98 16.37 3.53 20.43
C THR A 98 15.07 4.15 19.93
N GLY A 99 14.95 5.46 20.06
CA GLY A 99 13.75 6.21 19.69
C GLY A 99 14.17 7.60 19.24
N ASN A 100 14.55 7.69 17.96
CA ASN A 100 15.05 8.93 17.37
C ASN A 100 13.94 9.57 16.56
N ILE A 101 13.85 10.89 16.65
CA ILE A 101 12.90 11.66 15.85
C ILE A 101 13.48 13.02 15.48
N SER A 102 13.20 13.47 14.25
CA SER A 102 13.58 14.78 13.75
C SER A 102 12.48 15.37 12.89
N ALA A 103 12.31 16.69 12.96
CA ALA A 103 11.38 17.46 12.15
C ALA A 103 12.06 18.72 11.62
N SER A 104 11.90 19.01 10.33
CA SER A 104 12.44 20.21 9.67
C SER A 104 11.31 21.01 9.04
N GLY A 105 11.31 22.33 9.21
CA GLY A 105 10.31 23.23 8.63
C GLY A 105 9.99 24.43 9.55
N PRO A 106 9.09 25.34 9.13
CA PRO A 106 8.84 26.60 9.82
C PRO A 106 8.29 26.45 11.24
N ASN A 107 7.59 25.37 11.58
CA ASN A 107 7.19 25.09 12.96
C ASN A 107 7.33 23.59 13.18
N SER A 108 8.39 23.17 13.86
CA SER A 108 8.69 21.77 14.12
C SER A 108 8.49 21.46 15.60
N ASN A 109 7.81 20.34 15.88
CA ASN A 109 7.67 19.77 17.22
C ASN A 109 7.97 18.28 17.13
N VAL A 110 8.76 17.77 18.06
CA VAL A 110 9.08 16.35 18.16
C VAL A 110 9.05 15.89 19.61
N PHE A 111 8.60 14.66 19.81
CA PHE A 111 8.52 13.99 21.09
C PHE A 111 9.01 12.55 20.91
N SER A 112 9.77 12.06 21.89
CA SER A 112 10.16 10.65 21.97
C SER A 112 10.09 10.20 23.42
N ASP A 113 9.62 8.98 23.65
CA ASP A 113 9.56 8.33 24.96
C ASP A 113 9.91 6.85 24.83
N ILE A 114 10.75 6.38 25.74
CA ILE A 114 11.17 5.00 25.85
C ILE A 114 10.99 4.59 27.30
N PHE A 115 10.31 3.47 27.51
CA PHE A 115 10.24 2.81 28.80
C PHE A 115 10.59 1.33 28.65
N GLY A 116 11.56 0.86 29.41
CA GLY A 116 12.01 -0.53 29.42
C GLY A 116 11.97 -1.12 30.82
N GLU A 117 11.51 -2.36 30.94
CA GLU A 117 11.40 -3.06 32.22
C GLU A 117 11.90 -4.52 32.12
N ILE A 118 12.59 -4.95 33.17
CA ILE A 118 12.87 -6.36 33.45
C ILE A 118 12.34 -6.67 34.86
N TYR A 119 11.38 -7.57 34.95
CA TYR A 119 10.84 -8.10 36.20
C TYR A 119 10.98 -9.64 36.20
N GLY A 120 12.05 -10.15 36.81
CA GLY A 120 12.36 -11.58 36.79
C GLY A 120 12.51 -12.13 35.36
N ASN A 121 11.51 -12.89 34.89
CA ASN A 121 11.47 -13.48 33.55
C ASN A 121 10.60 -12.68 32.55
N GLN A 122 9.91 -11.66 33.02
CA GLN A 122 9.08 -10.76 32.20
C GLN A 122 9.94 -9.59 31.75
N MET A 123 9.87 -9.27 30.47
CA MET A 123 10.61 -8.17 29.88
C MET A 123 9.68 -7.45 28.91
N SER A 124 9.72 -6.11 28.95
CA SER A 124 9.00 -5.29 28.00
C SER A 124 9.78 -4.03 27.66
N VAL A 125 9.56 -3.55 26.44
CA VAL A 125 10.06 -2.26 25.96
C VAL A 125 8.91 -1.58 25.24
N ASN A 126 8.63 -0.34 25.62
CA ASN A 126 7.74 0.58 24.92
C ASN A 126 8.58 1.73 24.34
N SER A 127 8.33 2.11 23.10
CA SER A 127 9.03 3.16 22.37
C SER A 127 8.03 3.93 21.51
N GLN A 128 7.85 5.21 21.83
CA GLN A 128 6.92 6.12 21.16
C GLN A 128 7.69 7.31 20.60
N GLN A 129 7.37 7.69 19.36
CA GLN A 129 7.91 8.85 18.66
C GLN A 129 6.77 9.59 17.96
N GLU A 130 6.67 10.88 18.16
CA GLU A 130 5.67 11.74 17.51
C GLU A 130 6.29 13.03 17.04
N GLY A 131 6.06 13.39 15.77
CA GLY A 131 6.60 14.63 15.24
C GLY A 131 5.67 15.26 14.25
N LYS A 132 5.72 16.58 14.20
CA LYS A 132 4.92 17.41 13.31
C LYS A 132 5.77 18.58 12.83
N SER A 133 5.68 18.90 11.55
CA SER A 133 6.20 20.12 10.99
C SER A 133 5.18 20.76 10.05
N PHE A 134 4.99 22.09 10.12
CA PHE A 134 4.06 22.81 9.26
C PHE A 134 4.50 24.25 8.96
N GLY A 135 4.09 24.76 7.80
CA GLY A 135 4.26 26.15 7.39
C GLY A 135 4.63 26.32 5.91
N THR A 136 5.06 27.52 5.54
CA THR A 136 5.50 27.84 4.17
C THR A 136 6.86 27.20 3.82
N GLY A 137 6.97 26.54 2.67
CA GLY A 137 8.21 25.88 2.23
C GLY A 137 8.16 24.38 2.49
N ASP A 138 9.33 23.74 2.61
CA ASP A 138 9.42 22.29 2.77
C ASP A 138 9.30 21.86 4.23
N THR A 139 8.55 20.79 4.47
CA THR A 139 8.42 20.15 5.78
C THR A 139 8.81 18.69 5.69
N SER A 140 9.49 18.18 6.71
CA SER A 140 9.76 16.75 6.84
C SER A 140 9.77 16.34 8.30
N VAL A 141 9.31 15.12 8.56
CA VAL A 141 9.42 14.47 9.86
C VAL A 141 9.90 13.04 9.65
N LYS A 142 10.89 12.63 10.43
CA LYS A 142 11.50 11.30 10.37
C LYS A 142 11.61 10.75 11.77
N ALA A 143 10.98 9.60 12.01
CA ALA A 143 11.12 8.82 13.21
C ALA A 143 11.76 7.48 12.87
N SER A 144 12.70 7.05 13.70
CA SER A 144 13.32 5.73 13.60
C SER A 144 13.55 5.15 14.99
N GLY A 145 13.22 3.89 15.19
CA GLY A 145 13.36 3.24 16.48
C GLY A 145 13.62 1.75 16.37
N ASN A 146 14.26 1.20 17.38
CA ASN A 146 14.49 -0.23 17.49
C ASN A 146 14.12 -0.67 18.90
N ALA A 147 13.55 -1.86 19.05
CA ALA A 147 13.34 -2.52 20.32
C ALA A 147 13.86 -3.95 20.22
N ASN A 148 14.70 -4.34 21.18
CA ASN A 148 15.33 -5.65 21.27
C ASN A 148 15.21 -6.20 22.68
N LEU A 149 14.92 -7.51 22.76
CA LEU A 149 14.95 -8.29 24.00
C LEU A 149 15.87 -9.48 23.81
N THR A 150 16.69 -9.79 24.82
CA THR A 150 17.49 -11.01 24.88
C THR A 150 17.21 -11.73 26.19
N LYS A 151 16.84 -13.02 26.14
CA LYS A 151 16.66 -13.87 27.33
C LYS A 151 17.68 -14.99 27.28
N ASN A 152 18.51 -15.12 28.31
CA ASN A 152 19.52 -16.18 28.40
C ASN A 152 20.42 -16.27 27.15
N GLY A 153 20.77 -15.11 26.57
CA GLY A 153 21.60 -15.03 25.35
C GLY A 153 20.86 -15.32 24.04
N VAL A 154 19.54 -15.56 24.06
CA VAL A 154 18.71 -15.77 22.86
C VAL A 154 17.92 -14.49 22.56
N ALA A 155 18.00 -14.00 21.33
CA ALA A 155 17.21 -12.85 20.88
C ALA A 155 15.72 -13.21 20.78
N SER A 156 14.83 -12.25 21.07
CA SER A 156 13.39 -12.44 20.89
C SER A 156 13.06 -12.70 19.41
N PRO A 157 12.22 -13.71 19.11
CA PRO A 157 11.73 -13.94 17.74
C PRO A 157 10.81 -12.80 17.24
N SER A 158 10.30 -11.99 18.16
CA SER A 158 9.44 -10.83 17.88
C SER A 158 10.22 -9.52 17.79
N ALA A 159 11.56 -9.55 17.88
CA ALA A 159 12.40 -8.37 17.74
C ALA A 159 12.13 -7.67 16.39
N SER A 160 12.23 -6.34 16.40
CA SER A 160 11.94 -5.52 15.23
C SER A 160 13.23 -5.07 14.57
N ASP A 161 13.34 -5.30 13.28
CA ASP A 161 14.43 -4.78 12.44
C ASP A 161 14.09 -3.36 12.01
N ASN A 162 14.16 -2.41 12.96
CA ASN A 162 14.04 -0.96 12.73
C ASN A 162 12.64 -0.49 12.28
N ASN A 163 11.89 0.11 13.21
CA ASN A 163 10.70 0.88 12.87
C ASN A 163 11.10 2.20 12.24
N VAL A 164 10.47 2.54 11.12
CA VAL A 164 10.67 3.77 10.37
C VAL A 164 9.32 4.41 10.15
N ALA A 165 9.21 5.72 10.41
CA ALA A 165 8.06 6.51 10.02
C ALA A 165 8.54 7.86 9.49
N ASN A 166 8.42 8.06 8.18
CA ASN A 166 8.83 9.27 7.49
C ASN A 166 7.63 9.90 6.79
N ALA A 167 7.50 11.21 6.91
CA ALA A 167 6.57 12.03 6.14
C ALA A 167 7.29 13.26 5.61
N GLY A 168 6.99 13.68 4.39
CA GLY A 168 7.59 14.85 3.78
C GLY A 168 6.65 15.53 2.80
N ALA A 169 6.65 16.86 2.79
CA ALA A 169 5.86 17.64 1.87
C ALA A 169 6.63 18.86 1.38
N THR A 170 6.41 19.21 0.11
CA THR A 170 6.95 20.41 -0.52
C THR A 170 5.83 21.24 -1.11
N GLY A 171 5.95 22.56 -1.04
CA GLY A 171 4.95 23.49 -1.54
C GLY A 171 5.26 24.93 -1.18
N SER A 172 5.03 25.85 -2.12
CA SER A 172 5.31 27.28 -1.90
C SER A 172 4.33 27.95 -0.94
N ASP A 173 3.11 27.43 -0.82
CA ASP A 173 2.01 28.10 -0.10
C ASP A 173 1.91 27.56 1.33
N ASN A 174 1.88 26.25 1.48
CA ASN A 174 1.87 25.58 2.78
C ASN A 174 2.27 24.11 2.62
N SER A 175 3.05 23.58 3.55
CA SER A 175 3.30 22.15 3.69
C SER A 175 3.13 21.71 5.14
N GLU A 176 2.82 20.43 5.31
CA GLU A 176 2.66 19.76 6.59
C GLU A 176 3.18 18.32 6.48
N ALA A 177 3.90 17.89 7.51
CA ALA A 177 4.33 16.51 7.68
C ALA A 177 4.12 16.11 9.14
N GLU A 178 3.52 14.95 9.37
CA GLU A 178 3.25 14.38 10.70
C GLU A 178 3.56 12.89 10.70
N VAL A 179 4.22 12.41 11.74
CA VAL A 179 4.44 10.98 11.97
C VAL A 179 4.14 10.63 13.43
N LYS A 180 3.60 9.42 13.63
CA LYS A 180 3.53 8.77 14.94
C LYS A 180 4.01 7.33 14.77
N SER A 181 4.94 6.92 15.60
CA SER A 181 5.46 5.56 15.67
C SER A 181 5.37 5.12 17.12
N ASN A 182 4.65 4.03 17.37
CA ASN A 182 4.55 3.41 18.69
C ASN A 182 4.90 1.94 18.57
N GLN A 183 5.73 1.44 19.48
CA GLN A 183 6.21 0.08 19.52
C GLN A 183 6.19 -0.46 20.94
N ILE A 184 5.54 -1.60 21.12
CA ILE A 184 5.59 -2.37 22.35
C ILE A 184 6.12 -3.75 22.01
N LEU A 185 7.27 -4.10 22.57
CA LEU A 185 7.89 -5.40 22.42
C LEU A 185 7.85 -6.15 23.76
N THR A 186 7.30 -7.35 23.73
CA THR A 186 7.47 -8.34 24.80
C THR A 186 8.17 -9.58 24.23
N TRP A 187 8.41 -10.58 25.07
CA TRP A 187 9.00 -11.82 24.61
C TRP A 187 8.15 -12.53 23.54
N ASP A 188 6.83 -12.47 23.67
CA ASP A 188 5.90 -13.26 22.86
C ASP A 188 5.29 -12.48 21.69
N GLN A 189 5.29 -11.15 21.75
CA GLN A 189 4.58 -10.31 20.78
C GLN A 189 5.29 -9.00 20.48
N LEU A 190 5.10 -8.55 19.25
CA LEU A 190 5.32 -7.18 18.81
C LEU A 190 3.95 -6.54 18.58
N ILE A 191 3.74 -5.38 19.18
CA ILE A 191 2.66 -4.47 18.84
C ILE A 191 3.31 -3.22 18.26
N ALA A 192 2.90 -2.81 17.06
CA ALA A 192 3.39 -1.62 16.41
C ALA A 192 2.22 -0.82 15.84
N GLN A 193 2.26 0.49 15.96
CA GLN A 193 1.32 1.41 15.34
C GLN A 193 2.11 2.53 14.66
N LEU A 194 1.92 2.65 13.36
CA LEU A 194 2.55 3.65 12.51
C LEU A 194 1.48 4.52 11.89
N TYR A 195 1.71 5.82 11.90
CA TYR A 195 0.93 6.82 11.20
C TYR A 195 1.90 7.79 10.51
N GLY A 196 1.62 8.09 9.26
CA GLY A 196 2.30 9.14 8.50
C GLY A 196 1.27 9.93 7.73
N HIS A 197 1.41 11.25 7.75
CA HIS A 197 0.59 12.16 6.98
C HIS A 197 1.48 13.26 6.41
N ALA A 198 1.33 13.53 5.13
CA ALA A 198 2.04 14.57 4.44
C ALA A 198 1.08 15.32 3.53
N LYS A 199 1.16 16.65 3.52
CA LYS A 199 0.33 17.53 2.71
C LYS A 199 1.14 18.70 2.19
N GLY A 200 1.21 18.87 0.88
CA GLY A 200 1.85 19.98 0.21
C GLY A 200 0.85 20.79 -0.60
N SER A 201 1.00 22.11 -0.59
CA SER A 201 0.27 23.03 -1.45
C SER A 201 1.18 24.13 -1.98
N GLY A 202 1.06 24.47 -3.26
CA GLY A 202 1.92 25.47 -3.87
C GLY A 202 1.41 26.01 -5.19
N LYS A 203 2.04 27.12 -5.60
CA LYS A 203 1.99 27.65 -6.96
C LYS A 203 2.89 26.79 -7.83
N THR A 204 2.36 26.31 -8.95
CA THR A 204 3.11 25.55 -9.96
C THR A 204 3.43 24.11 -9.56
N ASN A 205 3.79 23.79 -8.31
CA ASN A 205 4.07 22.41 -7.88
C ASN A 205 3.77 22.16 -6.39
N ALA A 206 3.53 20.90 -6.07
CA ALA A 206 3.49 20.39 -4.70
C ALA A 206 3.76 18.88 -4.69
N GLN A 207 4.35 18.38 -3.61
CA GLN A 207 4.58 16.96 -3.40
C GLN A 207 4.28 16.59 -1.94
N ALA A 208 3.80 15.38 -1.73
CA ALA A 208 3.65 14.75 -0.42
C ALA A 208 4.09 13.29 -0.51
N ASN A 209 4.80 12.80 0.49
CA ASN A 209 5.21 11.40 0.58
C ASN A 209 5.20 10.88 2.02
N VAL A 210 4.94 9.59 2.16
CA VAL A 210 4.97 8.84 3.41
C VAL A 210 5.70 7.52 3.16
N ASP A 211 6.54 7.13 4.12
CA ASP A 211 7.30 5.88 4.12
C ASP A 211 7.31 5.32 5.54
N LEU A 212 6.55 4.24 5.75
CA LEU A 212 6.34 3.61 7.05
C LEU A 212 6.77 2.15 6.99
N GLY A 213 7.53 1.72 7.99
CA GLY A 213 7.96 0.33 8.14
C GLY A 213 8.01 -0.07 9.61
N ALA A 214 7.56 -1.29 9.93
CA ALA A 214 7.73 -1.86 11.26
C ALA A 214 7.89 -3.38 11.20
N GLY A 215 8.47 -3.94 12.25
CA GLY A 215 8.62 -5.38 12.43
C GLY A 215 9.91 -5.92 11.82
N ASN A 216 9.88 -7.15 11.33
CA ASN A 216 11.05 -7.83 10.76
C ASN A 216 10.71 -8.56 9.45
N ASN A 217 11.70 -9.23 8.85
CA ASN A 217 11.53 -9.96 7.58
C ASN A 217 10.43 -11.03 7.57
N ASN A 218 10.01 -11.53 8.75
CA ASN A 218 9.00 -12.57 8.90
C ASN A 218 7.68 -12.04 9.52
N ASN A 219 7.69 -10.82 10.04
CA ASN A 219 6.60 -10.20 10.81
C ASN A 219 6.67 -8.69 10.67
N GLY A 220 6.46 -8.18 9.46
CA GLY A 220 6.63 -6.77 9.13
C GLY A 220 5.53 -6.24 8.21
N ILE A 221 5.42 -4.92 8.25
CA ILE A 221 4.52 -4.13 7.44
C ILE A 221 5.28 -2.99 6.78
N GLU A 222 4.87 -2.62 5.57
CA GLU A 222 5.34 -1.43 4.86
C GLU A 222 4.14 -0.66 4.29
N VAL A 223 4.13 0.67 4.44
CA VAL A 223 3.10 1.55 3.89
C VAL A 223 3.78 2.79 3.29
N ASN A 224 3.87 2.80 1.97
CA ASN A 224 4.58 3.83 1.22
C ASN A 224 3.61 4.54 0.27
N GLY A 225 3.69 5.86 0.19
CA GLY A 225 2.85 6.67 -0.68
C GLY A 225 3.57 7.91 -1.17
N LEU A 226 3.24 8.33 -2.38
CA LEU A 226 3.73 9.54 -3.02
C LEU A 226 2.61 10.15 -3.85
N VAL A 227 2.41 11.47 -3.74
CA VAL A 227 1.65 12.27 -4.69
C VAL A 227 2.51 13.47 -5.07
N SER A 228 2.61 13.73 -6.36
CA SER A 228 3.35 14.87 -6.92
C SER A 228 2.56 15.50 -8.05
N GLY A 229 2.44 16.82 -8.05
CA GLY A 229 1.75 17.55 -9.10
C GLY A 229 2.54 18.75 -9.61
N ALA A 230 2.27 19.13 -10.86
CA ALA A 230 2.86 20.28 -11.51
C ALA A 230 1.87 20.99 -12.45
N ASN A 231 1.98 22.31 -12.60
CA ASN A 231 1.30 23.12 -13.60
C ASN A 231 2.27 24.10 -14.27
N SER A 232 2.33 24.12 -15.60
CA SER A 232 3.37 24.87 -16.33
C SER A 232 3.20 26.40 -16.38
N ASN A 233 1.99 26.95 -16.16
CA ASN A 233 1.71 28.39 -16.33
C ASN A 233 1.03 29.00 -15.10
N GLY A 234 1.43 28.55 -13.91
CA GLY A 234 0.80 28.99 -12.67
C GLY A 234 -0.56 28.32 -12.45
N GLY A 235 -0.80 28.00 -11.19
CA GLY A 235 -1.95 27.22 -10.76
C GLY A 235 -1.74 26.73 -9.34
N ASN A 236 -2.82 26.30 -8.69
CA ASN A 236 -2.74 25.69 -7.37
C ASN A 236 -2.56 24.18 -7.55
N VAL A 237 -1.51 23.65 -6.93
CA VAL A 237 -1.27 22.21 -6.83
C VAL A 237 -1.41 21.81 -5.36
N ASN A 238 -2.18 20.76 -5.10
CA ASN A 238 -2.27 20.11 -3.80
C ASN A 238 -1.87 18.65 -3.93
N ALA A 239 -1.08 18.17 -2.98
CA ALA A 239 -0.68 16.78 -2.85
C ALA A 239 -0.88 16.37 -1.40
N GLU A 240 -1.49 15.22 -1.15
CA GLU A 240 -1.72 14.69 0.18
C GLU A 240 -1.55 13.17 0.16
N VAL A 241 -0.82 12.65 1.16
CA VAL A 241 -0.59 11.23 1.37
C VAL A 241 -0.83 10.92 2.84
N GLU A 242 -1.59 9.87 3.11
CA GLU A 242 -1.79 9.31 4.44
C GLU A 242 -1.44 7.83 4.42
N GLY A 243 -0.72 7.37 5.44
CA GLY A 243 -0.38 5.98 5.67
C GLY A 243 -0.65 5.60 7.12
N LYS A 244 -1.24 4.43 7.32
CA LYS A 244 -1.40 3.80 8.64
C LYS A 244 -1.03 2.33 8.55
N GLY A 245 -0.29 1.86 9.54
CA GLY A 245 0.07 0.46 9.67
C GLY A 245 -0.03 0.03 11.13
N SER A 246 -0.56 -1.15 11.39
CA SER A 246 -0.54 -1.74 12.73
C SER A 246 -0.20 -3.22 12.71
N ILE A 247 0.64 -3.64 13.65
CA ILE A 247 0.89 -5.03 14.03
C ILE A 247 0.30 -5.22 15.43
N ASP A 248 -0.56 -6.22 15.61
CA ASP A 248 -1.12 -6.61 16.91
C ASP A 248 -1.01 -8.13 17.08
N GLY A 249 0.20 -8.61 17.39
CA GLY A 249 0.51 -10.03 17.60
C GLY A 249 0.26 -10.90 16.36
N SER A 250 -0.99 -11.30 16.13
CA SER A 250 -1.44 -12.16 15.02
C SER A 250 -2.22 -11.42 13.91
N GLY A 251 -2.38 -10.09 13.99
CA GLY A 251 -3.09 -9.29 13.00
C GLY A 251 -2.26 -8.14 12.43
N HIS A 252 -2.34 -7.94 11.12
CA HIS A 252 -1.78 -6.78 10.41
C HIS A 252 -2.93 -5.97 9.78
N ASN A 253 -2.95 -4.65 9.99
CA ASN A 253 -3.87 -3.76 9.29
C ASN A 253 -3.07 -2.64 8.63
N LEU A 254 -3.27 -2.46 7.33
CA LEU A 254 -2.60 -1.46 6.53
C LEU A 254 -3.65 -0.63 5.79
N SER A 255 -3.54 0.69 5.88
CA SER A 255 -4.38 1.59 5.09
C SER A 255 -3.58 2.74 4.51
N GLY A 256 -3.91 3.13 3.29
CA GLY A 256 -3.24 4.16 2.54
C GLY A 256 -4.22 5.06 1.81
N GLY A 257 -3.91 6.36 1.78
CA GLY A 257 -4.66 7.37 1.04
C GLY A 257 -3.72 8.24 0.21
N MET A 258 -4.13 8.52 -1.02
CA MET A 258 -3.49 9.49 -1.92
C MET A 258 -4.55 10.44 -2.45
N ASN A 259 -4.31 11.74 -2.33
CA ASN A 259 -5.16 12.76 -2.92
C ASN A 259 -4.30 13.81 -3.62
N GLY A 260 -4.60 14.06 -4.88
CA GLY A 260 -3.88 15.03 -5.70
C GLY A 260 -4.83 15.90 -6.50
N ALA A 261 -4.57 17.20 -6.51
CA ALA A 261 -5.35 18.15 -7.29
C ALA A 261 -4.46 19.19 -7.96
N VAL A 262 -4.60 19.36 -9.28
CA VAL A 262 -3.96 20.42 -10.05
C VAL A 262 -5.05 21.31 -10.66
N ASN A 263 -4.98 22.61 -10.41
CA ASN A 263 -5.90 23.60 -11.00
C ASN A 263 -5.11 24.78 -11.55
N GLY A 264 -5.16 25.02 -12.85
CA GLY A 264 -4.41 26.11 -13.48
C GLY A 264 -4.72 26.33 -14.95
N THR A 265 -4.01 27.26 -15.57
CA THR A 265 -4.20 27.60 -16.99
C THR A 265 -3.16 26.96 -17.90
N GLY A 266 -2.09 26.40 -17.35
CA GLY A 266 -1.06 25.68 -18.09
C GLY A 266 -1.35 24.19 -18.27
N ASN A 267 -0.31 23.45 -18.67
CA ASN A 267 -0.31 21.99 -18.69
C ASN A 267 -0.22 21.47 -17.27
N SER A 268 -1.10 20.54 -16.91
CA SER A 268 -1.24 19.95 -15.58
C SER A 268 -0.75 18.50 -15.60
N GLN A 269 0.09 18.14 -14.65
CA GLN A 269 0.54 16.77 -14.43
C GLN A 269 0.31 16.38 -12.98
N LEU A 270 -0.24 15.18 -12.76
CA LEU A 270 -0.40 14.59 -11.45
C LEU A 270 0.07 13.13 -11.49
N VAL A 271 0.98 12.77 -10.58
CA VAL A 271 1.47 11.41 -10.42
C VAL A 271 1.26 10.98 -8.98
N GLY A 272 0.68 9.80 -8.78
CA GLY A 272 0.54 9.18 -7.47
C GLY A 272 0.90 7.71 -7.49
N ALA A 273 1.60 7.26 -6.45
CA ALA A 273 1.99 5.87 -6.30
C ALA A 273 1.87 5.44 -4.83
N GLN A 274 1.29 4.26 -4.59
CA GLN A 274 1.17 3.68 -3.26
C GLN A 274 1.51 2.19 -3.26
N ASN A 275 2.14 1.75 -2.18
CA ASN A 275 2.52 0.36 -1.94
C ASN A 275 2.30 0.00 -0.47
N LEU A 276 1.48 -1.02 -0.24
CA LEU A 276 1.18 -1.55 1.10
C LEU A 276 1.58 -3.02 1.09
N GLN A 277 2.42 -3.44 2.03
CA GLN A 277 2.94 -4.80 2.08
C GLN A 277 2.85 -5.39 3.49
N SER A 278 2.38 -6.64 3.56
CA SER A 278 2.44 -7.48 4.76
C SER A 278 3.18 -8.77 4.43
N ASN A 279 4.27 -9.05 5.13
CA ASN A 279 5.14 -10.21 4.86
C ASN A 279 4.93 -11.39 5.84
N ARG A 280 3.92 -11.33 6.72
CA ARG A 280 3.72 -12.34 7.77
C ARG A 280 2.79 -13.49 7.40
N THR A 281 3.37 -14.68 7.34
CA THR A 281 2.59 -15.93 7.26
C THR A 281 1.74 -16.19 8.52
N GLY A 282 0.48 -16.61 8.35
CA GLY A 282 -0.38 -17.10 9.44
C GLY A 282 -1.12 -16.01 10.24
N THR A 283 -1.32 -14.82 9.66
CA THR A 283 -1.99 -13.68 10.33
C THR A 283 -3.22 -13.19 9.57
N ASN A 284 -4.15 -12.53 10.25
CA ASN A 284 -5.20 -11.82 9.52
C ASN A 284 -4.63 -10.52 8.97
N THR A 285 -4.72 -10.30 7.65
CA THR A 285 -4.22 -9.08 7.01
C THR A 285 -5.37 -8.32 6.35
N THR A 286 -5.52 -7.05 6.71
CA THR A 286 -6.43 -6.12 6.00
C THR A 286 -5.62 -5.06 5.28
N ILE A 287 -5.88 -4.85 3.98
CA ILE A 287 -5.28 -3.80 3.16
C ILE A 287 -6.39 -2.91 2.60
N SER A 288 -6.29 -1.60 2.79
CA SER A 288 -7.17 -0.62 2.15
C SER A 288 -6.37 0.51 1.51
N THR A 289 -6.57 0.76 0.22
CA THR A 289 -5.93 1.86 -0.50
C THR A 289 -6.99 2.69 -1.21
N PHE A 290 -6.90 4.02 -1.08
CA PHE A 290 -7.71 4.98 -1.82
C PHE A 290 -6.83 5.98 -2.58
N GLY A 291 -7.13 6.23 -3.85
CA GLY A 291 -6.50 7.28 -4.64
C GLY A 291 -7.52 8.17 -5.33
N ASP A 292 -7.41 9.49 -5.19
CA ASP A 292 -8.21 10.49 -5.92
C ASP A 292 -7.31 11.50 -6.62
N GLY A 293 -7.39 11.57 -7.95
CA GLY A 293 -6.61 12.50 -8.76
C GLY A 293 -7.50 13.43 -9.57
N LYS A 294 -7.31 14.73 -9.40
CA LYS A 294 -8.08 15.77 -10.10
C LYS A 294 -7.18 16.71 -10.87
N SER A 295 -7.49 16.92 -12.15
CA SER A 295 -6.77 17.88 -12.99
C SER A 295 -7.75 18.79 -13.73
N ASN A 296 -7.70 20.08 -13.42
CA ASN A 296 -8.53 21.11 -14.02
C ASN A 296 -7.61 22.12 -14.71
N GLY A 297 -7.34 21.90 -16.00
CA GLY A 297 -6.38 22.69 -16.76
C GLY A 297 -6.92 23.07 -18.13
N LYS A 298 -6.68 24.31 -18.56
CA LYS A 298 -6.98 24.72 -19.95
C LYS A 298 -6.05 24.06 -20.98
N GLY A 299 -4.83 23.72 -20.57
CA GLY A 299 -3.84 23.02 -21.39
C GLY A 299 -3.97 21.50 -21.35
N ASP A 300 -2.85 20.80 -21.51
CA ASP A 300 -2.78 19.34 -21.45
C ASP A 300 -2.90 18.85 -20.00
N ASN A 301 -3.80 17.92 -19.74
CA ASN A 301 -4.01 17.34 -18.42
C ASN A 301 -3.55 15.88 -18.43
N SER A 302 -2.54 15.55 -17.62
CA SER A 302 -2.05 14.20 -17.42
C SER A 302 -2.24 13.76 -15.97
N ILE A 303 -2.86 12.60 -15.75
CA ILE A 303 -3.01 12.00 -14.42
C ILE A 303 -2.55 10.54 -14.50
N THR A 304 -1.60 10.15 -13.66
CA THR A 304 -1.17 8.76 -13.52
C THR A 304 -1.24 8.37 -12.05
N LEU A 305 -2.18 7.49 -11.69
CA LEU A 305 -2.23 6.91 -10.35
C LEU A 305 -2.00 5.41 -10.38
N ASN A 306 -1.13 4.93 -9.50
CA ASN A 306 -0.79 3.51 -9.36
C ASN A 306 -0.88 3.07 -7.90
N SER A 307 -1.45 1.90 -7.64
CA SER A 307 -1.37 1.24 -6.34
C SER A 307 -1.02 -0.23 -6.53
N ASN A 308 0.08 -0.69 -5.93
CA ASN A 308 0.45 -2.09 -5.90
C ASN A 308 0.54 -2.54 -4.45
N SER A 309 -0.43 -3.31 -3.99
CA SER A 309 -0.45 -3.79 -2.60
C SER A 309 -0.35 -5.31 -2.56
N SER A 310 0.35 -5.83 -1.57
CA SER A 310 0.56 -7.26 -1.40
C SER A 310 0.35 -7.71 0.05
N ALA A 311 -0.28 -8.87 0.19
CA ALA A 311 -0.44 -9.55 1.47
C ALA A 311 0.00 -11.00 1.31
N ASN A 312 0.96 -11.43 2.14
CA ASN A 312 1.34 -12.83 2.23
C ASN A 312 0.91 -13.37 3.59
N SER A 313 -0.10 -14.24 3.63
CA SER A 313 -0.57 -14.82 4.88
C SER A 313 -1.25 -16.18 4.74
N ASN A 314 -0.77 -17.20 5.47
CA ASN A 314 -1.51 -18.46 5.68
C ASN A 314 -2.85 -18.31 6.48
N GLY A 315 -3.23 -17.10 6.91
CA GLY A 315 -4.48 -16.75 7.59
C GLY A 315 -5.54 -16.16 6.63
N SER A 316 -6.47 -15.35 7.15
CA SER A 316 -7.49 -14.69 6.32
C SER A 316 -6.98 -13.33 5.81
N VAL A 317 -7.20 -13.03 4.53
CA VAL A 317 -6.85 -11.74 3.93
C VAL A 317 -8.10 -11.03 3.43
N ALA A 318 -8.19 -9.74 3.69
CA ALA A 318 -9.15 -8.85 3.05
C ALA A 318 -8.39 -7.66 2.43
N GLY A 319 -8.74 -7.29 1.21
CA GLY A 319 -8.09 -6.20 0.49
C GLY A 319 -9.09 -5.40 -0.32
N GLN A 320 -8.97 -4.07 -0.28
CA GLN A 320 -9.71 -3.17 -1.16
C GLN A 320 -8.76 -2.09 -1.67
N ILE A 321 -8.74 -1.88 -2.98
CA ILE A 321 -8.02 -0.78 -3.61
C ILE A 321 -9.00 -0.05 -4.51
N ASP A 322 -9.24 1.23 -4.23
CA ASP A 322 -10.14 2.08 -5.00
C ASP A 322 -9.38 3.30 -5.53
N MET A 323 -9.37 3.50 -6.84
CA MET A 323 -8.62 4.55 -7.50
C MET A 323 -9.56 5.30 -8.44
N GLN A 324 -9.75 6.60 -8.20
CA GLN A 324 -10.67 7.45 -8.95
C GLN A 324 -9.93 8.66 -9.50
N ASN A 325 -10.21 9.04 -10.74
CA ASN A 325 -9.53 10.17 -11.38
C ASN A 325 -10.46 10.95 -12.27
N ALA A 326 -10.38 12.28 -12.18
CA ALA A 326 -11.14 13.18 -13.02
C ALA A 326 -10.24 14.25 -13.67
N ALA A 327 -10.38 14.43 -14.98
CA ALA A 327 -9.71 15.50 -15.71
C ALA A 327 -10.71 16.34 -16.51
N ASN A 328 -10.63 17.66 -16.36
CA ASN A 328 -11.37 18.65 -17.14
C ASN A 328 -10.39 19.50 -17.94
N GLY A 329 -10.67 19.69 -19.24
CA GLY A 329 -9.80 20.44 -20.12
C GLY A 329 -9.67 19.86 -21.52
N GLY A 330 -8.94 20.58 -22.38
CA GLY A 330 -8.81 20.27 -23.80
C GLY A 330 -8.21 18.89 -24.04
N ASN A 331 -6.93 18.72 -23.74
CA ASN A 331 -6.26 17.42 -23.83
C ASN A 331 -6.25 16.73 -22.47
N LYS A 332 -6.49 15.42 -22.48
CA LYS A 332 -6.62 14.54 -21.32
C LYS A 332 -5.84 13.26 -21.58
N ASN A 333 -4.98 12.89 -20.65
CA ASN A 333 -4.25 11.62 -20.63
C ASN A 333 -4.28 11.08 -19.21
N MET A 334 -5.22 10.18 -18.94
CA MET A 334 -5.39 9.58 -17.62
C MET A 334 -5.05 8.10 -17.69
N THR A 335 -4.21 7.64 -16.78
CA THR A 335 -3.89 6.22 -16.58
C THR A 335 -4.08 5.89 -15.11
N VAL A 336 -4.83 4.82 -14.85
CA VAL A 336 -5.13 4.36 -13.49
C VAL A 336 -4.86 2.88 -13.43
N GLN A 337 -4.08 2.47 -12.45
CA GLN A 337 -3.81 1.07 -12.22
C GLN A 337 -3.92 0.76 -10.73
N ASN A 338 -4.56 -0.36 -10.42
CA ASN A 338 -4.42 -0.98 -9.12
C ASN A 338 -4.07 -2.46 -9.26
N GLY A 339 -3.32 -2.96 -8.29
CA GLY A 339 -2.94 -4.35 -8.17
C GLY A 339 -3.02 -4.77 -6.71
N LEU A 340 -3.79 -5.82 -6.45
CA LEU A 340 -3.86 -6.51 -5.17
C LEU A 340 -3.33 -7.94 -5.37
N GLN A 341 -2.19 -8.23 -4.77
CA GLN A 341 -1.61 -9.56 -4.74
C GLN A 341 -1.81 -10.18 -3.36
N VAL A 342 -2.56 -11.27 -3.27
CA VAL A 342 -2.78 -12.01 -2.04
C VAL A 342 -2.16 -13.39 -2.19
N ASN A 343 -1.37 -13.82 -1.24
CA ASN A 343 -0.94 -15.20 -1.14
C ASN A 343 -1.46 -15.75 0.18
N ASP A 344 -2.49 -16.59 0.13
CA ASP A 344 -3.10 -17.15 1.34
C ASP A 344 -3.17 -18.68 1.37
N ASN A 345 -3.83 -19.24 2.39
CA ASN A 345 -4.04 -20.69 2.49
C ASN A 345 -4.97 -21.26 1.38
N LYS A 346 -5.62 -20.38 0.61
CA LYS A 346 -6.40 -20.69 -0.60
C LYS A 346 -5.58 -20.45 -1.86
N GLY A 347 -4.29 -20.10 -1.76
CA GLY A 347 -3.35 -19.96 -2.86
C GLY A 347 -3.11 -18.51 -3.29
N GLY A 348 -2.31 -18.34 -4.35
CA GLY A 348 -1.97 -17.02 -4.88
C GLY A 348 -3.09 -16.41 -5.71
N THR A 349 -3.68 -15.32 -5.21
CA THR A 349 -4.58 -14.42 -5.94
C THR A 349 -3.84 -13.19 -6.44
N LEU A 350 -4.08 -12.84 -7.69
CA LEU A 350 -3.69 -11.58 -8.31
C LEU A 350 -4.94 -10.93 -8.90
N ALA A 351 -5.34 -9.79 -8.35
CA ALA A 351 -6.42 -8.96 -8.86
C ALA A 351 -5.83 -7.62 -9.32
N ILE A 352 -5.82 -7.39 -10.64
CA ILE A 352 -5.29 -6.19 -11.26
C ILE A 352 -6.41 -5.52 -12.03
N GLY A 353 -6.70 -4.27 -11.71
CA GLY A 353 -7.50 -3.40 -12.53
C GLY A 353 -6.62 -2.36 -13.22
N TYR A 354 -6.94 -2.06 -14.46
CA TYR A 354 -6.27 -1.03 -15.23
C TYR A 354 -7.29 -0.26 -16.05
N GLY A 355 -7.09 1.04 -16.19
CA GLY A 355 -7.88 1.86 -17.08
C GLY A 355 -7.04 2.99 -17.66
N GLU A 356 -7.37 3.37 -18.89
CA GLU A 356 -6.76 4.50 -19.58
C GLU A 356 -7.83 5.31 -20.34
N ILE A 357 -7.73 6.64 -20.28
CA ILE A 357 -8.49 7.55 -21.15
C ILE A 357 -7.53 8.58 -21.74
N LYS A 358 -7.46 8.63 -23.06
CA LYS A 358 -6.76 9.66 -23.82
C LYS A 358 -7.78 10.42 -24.66
N GLY A 359 -7.76 11.74 -24.66
CA GLY A 359 -8.69 12.50 -25.49
C GLY A 359 -8.30 13.95 -25.67
N ASN A 360 -8.81 14.54 -26.73
CA ASN A 360 -8.52 15.90 -27.18
C ASN A 360 -9.82 16.60 -27.56
N GLY A 361 -9.97 17.83 -27.07
CA GLY A 361 -11.14 18.67 -27.26
C GLY A 361 -10.87 20.08 -26.73
N THR A 362 -11.93 20.77 -26.31
CA THR A 362 -11.87 22.10 -25.67
C THR A 362 -11.97 22.00 -24.15
N GLU A 363 -11.91 23.15 -23.46
CA GLU A 363 -12.08 23.28 -22.01
C GLU A 363 -13.41 22.72 -21.46
N ASN A 364 -14.41 22.49 -22.32
CA ASN A 364 -15.69 21.83 -21.97
C ASN A 364 -15.62 20.30 -21.94
N SER A 365 -14.46 19.72 -22.22
CA SER A 365 -14.26 18.27 -22.22
C SER A 365 -13.93 17.77 -20.82
N ALA A 366 -14.50 16.63 -20.45
CA ALA A 366 -14.36 16.04 -19.12
C ALA A 366 -14.15 14.53 -19.25
N ALA A 367 -13.38 13.94 -18.35
CA ALA A 367 -13.28 12.49 -18.26
C ALA A 367 -13.13 12.06 -16.81
N ASN A 368 -13.68 10.89 -16.49
CA ASN A 368 -13.55 10.22 -15.21
C ASN A 368 -13.19 8.76 -15.45
N ILE A 369 -12.27 8.22 -14.66
CA ILE A 369 -11.94 6.80 -14.68
C ILE A 369 -11.72 6.28 -13.26
N GLY A 370 -12.30 5.13 -12.99
CA GLY A 370 -12.29 4.44 -11.72
C GLY A 370 -11.81 3.00 -11.90
N VAL A 371 -10.97 2.53 -10.98
CA VAL A 371 -10.54 1.14 -10.90
C VAL A 371 -10.66 0.68 -9.45
N ASN A 372 -11.37 -0.41 -9.23
CA ASN A 372 -11.64 -0.97 -7.92
C ASN A 372 -11.30 -2.46 -7.90
N SER A 373 -10.40 -2.87 -7.02
CA SER A 373 -10.00 -4.26 -6.81
C SER A 373 -10.31 -4.69 -5.39
N GLN A 374 -11.00 -5.82 -5.22
CA GLN A 374 -11.43 -6.34 -3.92
C GLN A 374 -11.07 -7.82 -3.78
N TYR A 375 -10.72 -8.20 -2.55
CA TYR A 375 -10.55 -9.58 -2.11
C TYR A 375 -11.15 -9.73 -0.72
N ASP A 376 -12.04 -10.70 -0.52
CA ASP A 376 -12.62 -10.99 0.79
C ASP A 376 -12.00 -12.21 1.47
N GLN A 377 -12.31 -12.38 2.75
CA GLN A 377 -11.83 -13.51 3.56
C GLN A 377 -12.35 -14.86 3.07
N ASN A 378 -13.39 -14.89 2.23
CA ASN A 378 -13.92 -16.11 1.62
C ASN A 378 -13.15 -16.52 0.36
N GLY A 379 -12.22 -15.68 -0.12
CA GLY A 379 -11.46 -15.90 -1.34
C GLY A 379 -12.17 -15.38 -2.59
N HIS A 380 -13.18 -14.51 -2.40
CA HIS A 380 -13.86 -13.86 -3.51
C HIS A 380 -13.03 -12.69 -4.01
N ALA A 381 -12.73 -12.68 -5.30
CA ALA A 381 -11.98 -11.61 -5.96
C ALA A 381 -12.87 -10.86 -6.95
N GLN A 382 -12.85 -9.53 -6.88
CA GLN A 382 -13.57 -8.66 -7.81
C GLN A 382 -12.64 -7.58 -8.35
N VAL A 383 -12.75 -7.29 -9.64
CA VAL A 383 -12.11 -6.13 -10.27
C VAL A 383 -13.15 -5.42 -11.11
N ASN A 384 -13.35 -4.14 -10.86
CA ASN A 384 -14.26 -3.27 -11.61
C ASN A 384 -13.47 -2.09 -12.17
N THR A 385 -13.49 -1.93 -13.48
CA THR A 385 -12.97 -0.76 -14.17
C THR A 385 -14.15 0.00 -14.81
N THR A 386 -14.23 1.30 -14.56
CA THR A 386 -15.28 2.19 -15.07
C THR A 386 -14.66 3.42 -15.71
N GLY A 387 -15.02 3.75 -16.95
CA GLY A 387 -14.57 4.97 -17.62
C GLY A 387 -15.73 5.76 -18.21
N VAL A 388 -15.74 7.08 -18.03
CA VAL A 388 -16.65 7.99 -18.70
C VAL A 388 -15.85 9.12 -19.32
N GLY A 389 -16.02 9.37 -20.61
CA GLY A 389 -15.32 10.45 -21.30
C GLY A 389 -16.24 11.31 -22.14
N ASN A 390 -15.94 12.60 -22.20
CA ASN A 390 -16.58 13.56 -23.08
C ASN A 390 -15.50 14.45 -23.71
N ALA A 391 -15.42 14.47 -25.04
CA ALA A 391 -14.53 15.36 -25.78
C ALA A 391 -15.33 16.24 -26.73
N VAL A 392 -15.38 17.54 -26.43
CA VAL A 392 -16.20 18.53 -27.13
C VAL A 392 -15.31 19.57 -27.79
N SER A 393 -15.49 19.79 -29.09
CA SER A 393 -14.79 20.80 -29.88
C SER A 393 -15.76 21.64 -30.70
N ASN A 394 -15.60 22.96 -30.72
CA ASN A 394 -16.36 23.86 -31.58
C ASN A 394 -15.63 24.05 -32.91
N ASN A 395 -16.16 23.48 -34.00
CA ASN A 395 -15.58 23.58 -35.35
C ASN A 395 -14.13 23.09 -35.48
N GLN A 396 -13.65 22.30 -34.51
CA GLN A 396 -12.34 21.67 -34.50
C GLN A 396 -12.51 20.16 -34.34
N ASN A 397 -11.41 19.43 -34.52
CA ASN A 397 -11.39 17.99 -34.33
C ASN A 397 -11.51 17.65 -32.84
N SER A 398 -12.20 16.55 -32.52
CA SER A 398 -12.27 15.99 -31.17
C SER A 398 -12.06 14.49 -31.24
N SER A 399 -11.28 13.93 -30.34
CA SER A 399 -11.17 12.47 -30.23
C SER A 399 -11.05 11.99 -28.82
N LEU A 400 -11.43 10.73 -28.63
CA LEU A 400 -11.42 10.05 -27.35
C LEU A 400 -11.05 8.57 -27.58
N THR A 401 -10.00 8.13 -26.90
CA THR A 401 -9.59 6.74 -26.80
C THR A 401 -9.77 6.30 -25.36
N MET A 402 -10.47 5.19 -25.15
CA MET A 402 -10.74 4.64 -23.83
C MET A 402 -10.34 3.17 -23.78
N GLU A 403 -9.70 2.78 -22.69
CA GLU A 403 -9.34 1.40 -22.39
C GLU A 403 -9.70 1.06 -20.95
N GLY A 404 -10.29 -0.11 -20.75
CA GLY A 404 -10.62 -0.63 -19.43
C GLY A 404 -10.33 -2.11 -19.34
N ASN A 405 -9.45 -2.49 -18.43
CA ASN A 405 -9.01 -3.86 -18.25
C ASN A 405 -9.27 -4.33 -16.81
N ALA A 406 -9.76 -5.56 -16.68
CA ALA A 406 -9.89 -6.26 -15.42
C ALA A 406 -9.25 -7.65 -15.54
N GLN A 407 -8.21 -7.90 -14.75
CA GLN A 407 -7.49 -9.17 -14.72
C GLN A 407 -7.55 -9.79 -13.33
N ILE A 408 -8.01 -11.03 -13.25
CA ILE A 408 -8.07 -11.80 -12.01
C ILE A 408 -7.46 -13.17 -12.25
N THR A 409 -6.47 -13.55 -11.45
CA THR A 409 -5.94 -14.92 -11.40
C THR A 409 -6.03 -15.39 -9.96
N ASN A 410 -6.86 -16.39 -9.68
CA ASN A 410 -6.98 -16.94 -8.34
C ASN A 410 -7.32 -18.44 -8.48
N PRO A 411 -6.62 -19.38 -7.84
CA PRO A 411 -6.92 -20.80 -7.95
C PRO A 411 -8.24 -21.24 -7.30
N ASN A 412 -8.77 -20.50 -6.31
CA ASN A 412 -9.91 -20.90 -5.47
C ASN A 412 -10.94 -19.75 -5.31
N GLY A 413 -12.18 -20.02 -4.87
CA GLY A 413 -13.21 -18.97 -4.63
C GLY A 413 -13.85 -18.36 -5.89
N THR A 414 -14.92 -17.56 -5.69
CA THR A 414 -15.68 -16.91 -6.77
C THR A 414 -14.97 -15.67 -7.31
N LYS A 415 -15.16 -15.38 -8.60
CA LYS A 415 -14.45 -14.28 -9.27
C LYS A 415 -15.38 -13.50 -10.18
N SER A 416 -15.25 -12.18 -10.16
CA SER A 416 -16.00 -11.28 -11.04
C SER A 416 -15.11 -10.16 -11.58
N GLY A 417 -14.93 -10.13 -12.90
CA GLY A 417 -14.26 -9.03 -13.58
C GLY A 417 -15.25 -8.20 -14.38
N THR A 418 -15.24 -6.88 -14.20
CA THR A 418 -16.09 -5.94 -14.94
C THR A 418 -15.21 -4.84 -15.54
N ALA A 419 -15.37 -4.58 -16.83
CA ALA A 419 -14.77 -3.43 -17.51
C ALA A 419 -15.84 -2.70 -18.31
N THR A 420 -16.17 -1.48 -17.90
CA THR A 420 -17.24 -0.67 -18.50
C THR A 420 -16.67 0.68 -18.90
N ALA A 421 -16.95 1.13 -20.11
CA ALA A 421 -16.57 2.45 -20.55
C ALA A 421 -17.63 3.06 -21.47
N SER A 422 -17.88 4.36 -21.32
CA SER A 422 -18.79 5.12 -22.17
C SER A 422 -18.17 6.45 -22.55
N GLY A 423 -18.18 6.78 -23.84
CA GLY A 423 -17.61 8.02 -24.33
C GLY A 423 -18.54 8.77 -25.28
N ASN A 424 -18.46 10.10 -25.23
CA ASN A 424 -19.13 11.00 -26.15
C ASN A 424 -18.10 11.92 -26.81
N VAL A 425 -18.16 12.07 -28.12
CA VAL A 425 -17.33 13.01 -28.88
C VAL A 425 -18.19 13.92 -29.74
N SER A 426 -17.85 15.21 -29.83
CA SER A 426 -18.54 16.13 -30.73
C SER A 426 -17.60 17.20 -31.29
N GLY A 427 -17.63 17.40 -32.60
CA GLY A 427 -16.80 18.38 -33.29
C GLY A 427 -16.96 18.34 -34.81
N ALA A 428 -16.10 19.08 -35.53
CA ALA A 428 -16.12 19.11 -37.00
C ALA A 428 -15.67 17.80 -37.63
N TYR A 429 -14.66 17.17 -37.02
CA TYR A 429 -14.28 15.79 -37.29
C TYR A 429 -14.12 15.10 -35.95
N ASN A 430 -14.83 13.99 -35.73
CA ASN A 430 -14.75 13.29 -34.47
C ASN A 430 -14.52 11.79 -34.62
N ASN A 431 -13.73 11.24 -33.70
CA ASN A 431 -13.43 9.83 -33.64
C ASN A 431 -13.38 9.36 -32.19
N LEU A 432 -14.04 8.24 -31.92
CA LEU A 432 -13.97 7.57 -30.63
C LEU A 432 -13.55 6.11 -30.83
N THR A 433 -12.54 5.67 -30.07
CA THR A 433 -12.10 4.27 -30.04
C THR A 433 -12.15 3.75 -28.60
N GLY A 434 -12.83 2.63 -28.38
CA GLY A 434 -12.97 2.02 -27.06
C GLY A 434 -12.61 0.55 -27.05
N THR A 435 -11.77 0.12 -26.11
CA THR A 435 -11.43 -1.30 -25.92
C THR A 435 -11.56 -1.69 -24.46
N ASN A 436 -12.41 -2.68 -24.15
CA ASN A 436 -12.44 -3.27 -22.82
C ASN A 436 -12.05 -4.74 -22.84
N GLN A 437 -11.22 -5.16 -21.88
CA GLN A 437 -10.80 -6.54 -21.72
C GLN A 437 -11.04 -7.06 -20.31
N VAL A 438 -11.65 -8.23 -20.21
CA VAL A 438 -11.76 -8.95 -18.94
C VAL A 438 -11.09 -10.31 -19.07
N VAL A 439 -10.14 -10.59 -18.18
CA VAL A 439 -9.44 -11.89 -18.10
C VAL A 439 -9.60 -12.45 -16.69
N VAL A 440 -10.35 -13.54 -16.54
CA VAL A 440 -10.54 -14.20 -15.23
C VAL A 440 -10.06 -15.64 -15.31
N GLY A 441 -9.16 -16.02 -14.41
CA GLY A 441 -8.52 -17.33 -14.35
C GLY A 441 -8.93 -18.20 -13.16
N ASN A 442 -9.03 -19.51 -13.43
CA ASN A 442 -9.14 -20.65 -12.51
C ASN A 442 -10.40 -20.70 -11.59
N GLY A 443 -11.56 -21.09 -12.14
CA GLY A 443 -12.74 -21.50 -11.36
C GLY A 443 -13.92 -20.50 -11.40
N GLY A 444 -15.17 -20.99 -11.42
CA GLY A 444 -16.41 -20.29 -11.07
C GLY A 444 -16.51 -18.80 -11.44
N ALA A 445 -16.23 -18.46 -12.71
CA ALA A 445 -15.96 -17.09 -13.13
C ALA A 445 -17.16 -16.42 -13.82
N ASN A 446 -17.51 -15.22 -13.37
CA ASN A 446 -18.37 -14.27 -14.06
C ASN A 446 -17.52 -13.14 -14.66
N GLY A 447 -17.96 -12.59 -15.78
CA GLY A 447 -17.32 -11.40 -16.33
C GLY A 447 -18.20 -10.58 -17.24
N ASN A 448 -17.94 -9.29 -17.32
CA ASN A 448 -18.66 -8.34 -18.15
C ASN A 448 -17.71 -7.29 -18.75
N ALA A 449 -17.69 -7.17 -20.08
CA ALA A 449 -16.97 -6.14 -20.81
C ALA A 449 -17.98 -5.34 -21.66
N HIS A 450 -18.11 -4.04 -21.42
CA HIS A 450 -19.06 -3.16 -22.09
C HIS A 450 -18.40 -1.88 -22.57
N MET A 451 -18.53 -1.53 -23.85
CA MET A 451 -18.05 -0.27 -24.41
C MET A 451 -19.15 0.42 -25.22
N GLU A 452 -19.44 1.67 -24.87
CA GLU A 452 -20.33 2.56 -25.62
C GLU A 452 -19.57 3.78 -26.15
N ALA A 453 -19.72 4.04 -27.44
CA ALA A 453 -19.10 5.15 -28.14
C ALA A 453 -20.16 5.93 -28.93
N ASN A 454 -20.35 7.21 -28.58
CA ASN A 454 -21.25 8.11 -29.28
C ASN A 454 -20.47 9.26 -29.91
N GLY A 455 -20.77 9.59 -31.16
CA GLY A 455 -20.19 10.70 -31.89
C GLY A 455 -21.25 11.50 -32.64
N GLY A 456 -20.96 12.77 -32.93
CA GLY A 456 -21.84 13.58 -33.75
C GLY A 456 -21.46 15.05 -33.79
N GLY A 457 -22.00 15.78 -34.76
CA GLY A 457 -21.71 17.22 -34.90
C GLY A 457 -21.75 17.71 -36.34
N PRO A 458 -21.28 18.95 -36.55
CA PRO A 458 -21.22 19.57 -37.87
C PRO A 458 -20.01 19.04 -38.66
N GLY A 459 -20.15 17.87 -39.28
CA GLY A 459 -19.11 17.24 -40.11
C GLY A 459 -19.03 15.72 -39.92
N ASP A 460 -17.88 15.12 -40.20
CA ASP A 460 -17.73 13.65 -40.20
C ASP A 460 -17.55 13.09 -38.78
N SER A 461 -18.16 11.92 -38.52
CA SER A 461 -18.10 11.24 -37.23
C SER A 461 -17.75 9.76 -37.38
N ALA A 462 -16.97 9.23 -36.44
CA ALA A 462 -16.64 7.81 -36.34
C ALA A 462 -16.69 7.31 -34.89
N ALA A 463 -17.17 6.08 -34.70
CA ALA A 463 -17.20 5.37 -33.43
C ALA A 463 -16.80 3.91 -33.62
N GLU A 464 -15.76 3.48 -32.91
CA GLU A 464 -15.21 2.13 -32.94
C GLU A 464 -15.17 1.55 -31.53
N THR A 465 -15.80 0.39 -31.33
CA THR A 465 -15.85 -0.30 -30.03
C THR A 465 -15.35 -1.73 -30.15
N LYS A 466 -14.67 -2.21 -29.09
CA LYS A 466 -14.23 -3.59 -28.96
C LYS A 466 -14.33 -4.03 -27.50
N THR A 467 -14.83 -5.25 -27.29
CA THR A 467 -14.92 -5.87 -25.97
C THR A 467 -14.47 -7.32 -26.05
N ASP A 468 -13.50 -7.69 -25.22
CA ASP A 468 -12.94 -9.04 -25.14
C ASP A 468 -13.16 -9.62 -23.73
N LEU A 469 -13.67 -10.86 -23.67
CA LEU A 469 -13.86 -11.61 -22.43
C LEU A 469 -13.16 -12.95 -22.53
N VAL A 470 -12.22 -13.21 -21.62
CA VAL A 470 -11.50 -14.47 -21.48
C VAL A 470 -11.73 -15.04 -20.09
N LEU A 471 -12.45 -16.15 -20.02
CA LEU A 471 -12.71 -16.88 -18.78
C LEU A 471 -12.02 -18.24 -18.82
N LYS A 472 -11.16 -18.52 -17.85
CA LYS A 472 -10.52 -19.82 -17.68
C LYS A 472 -11.06 -20.51 -16.44
N ASP A 473 -11.57 -21.72 -16.62
CA ASP A 473 -12.09 -22.59 -15.56
C ASP A 473 -11.38 -23.95 -15.66
N GLY A 474 -10.41 -24.18 -14.76
CA GLY A 474 -9.47 -25.30 -14.88
C GLY A 474 -8.76 -25.34 -16.24
N ASN A 475 -8.98 -26.43 -16.99
CA ASN A 475 -8.44 -26.64 -18.34
C ASN A 475 -9.32 -26.05 -19.46
N ILE A 476 -10.44 -25.43 -19.13
CA ILE A 476 -11.38 -24.87 -20.09
C ILE A 476 -11.12 -23.38 -20.22
N THR A 477 -10.89 -22.89 -21.44
CA THR A 477 -10.86 -21.46 -21.74
C THR A 477 -12.04 -21.12 -22.64
N ARG A 478 -12.82 -20.13 -22.21
CA ARG A 478 -13.91 -19.52 -22.97
C ARG A 478 -13.45 -18.13 -23.39
N THR A 479 -13.55 -17.85 -24.68
CA THR A 479 -13.18 -16.55 -25.24
C THR A 479 -14.35 -16.05 -26.07
N SER A 480 -14.75 -14.83 -25.77
CA SER A 480 -15.83 -14.11 -26.44
C SER A 480 -15.30 -12.72 -26.82
N SER A 481 -15.60 -12.27 -28.03
CA SER A 481 -15.18 -10.96 -28.51
C SER A 481 -16.28 -10.35 -29.37
N VAL A 482 -16.50 -9.05 -29.21
CA VAL A 482 -17.44 -8.26 -30.02
C VAL A 482 -16.72 -6.98 -30.42
N SER A 483 -16.88 -6.58 -31.69
CA SER A 483 -16.38 -5.30 -32.17
C SER A 483 -17.35 -4.65 -33.16
N GLY A 484 -17.37 -3.33 -33.16
CA GLY A 484 -18.21 -2.54 -34.03
C GLY A 484 -17.47 -1.32 -34.56
N SER A 485 -17.84 -0.89 -35.76
CA SER A 485 -17.32 0.32 -36.38
C SER A 485 -18.44 1.03 -37.15
N VAL A 486 -18.58 2.32 -36.89
CA VAL A 486 -19.57 3.20 -37.49
C VAL A 486 -18.89 4.45 -38.00
N LYS A 487 -19.23 4.88 -39.22
CA LYS A 487 -18.75 6.12 -39.82
C LYS A 487 -19.88 6.82 -40.55
N ALA A 488 -19.98 8.14 -40.39
CA ALA A 488 -20.92 9.00 -41.10
C ALA A 488 -20.21 10.26 -41.58
N SER A 489 -20.54 10.72 -42.79
CA SER A 489 -19.99 11.93 -43.40
C SER A 489 -21.10 12.79 -43.98
N GLY A 490 -21.08 14.10 -43.71
CA GLY A 490 -22.09 15.09 -44.11
C GLY A 490 -22.10 16.33 -43.22
N ASP A 491 -23.03 17.25 -43.44
CA ASP A 491 -23.10 18.54 -42.72
C ASP A 491 -23.55 18.36 -41.25
N SER A 492 -24.26 17.28 -40.96
CA SER A 492 -24.71 16.89 -39.63
C SER A 492 -24.70 15.37 -39.54
N THR A 493 -23.92 14.81 -38.63
CA THR A 493 -23.80 13.36 -38.44
C THR A 493 -24.08 12.94 -37.01
N ILE A 494 -24.54 11.70 -36.84
CA ILE A 494 -24.73 11.02 -35.55
C ILE A 494 -24.24 9.59 -35.73
N VAL A 495 -23.36 9.13 -34.86
CA VAL A 495 -22.87 7.75 -34.84
C VAL A 495 -22.96 7.19 -33.42
N LYS A 496 -23.36 5.92 -33.30
CA LYS A 496 -23.39 5.19 -32.03
C LYS A 496 -22.91 3.76 -32.26
N SER A 497 -21.94 3.35 -31.46
CA SER A 497 -21.37 1.99 -31.45
C SER A 497 -21.42 1.44 -30.04
N VAL A 498 -22.00 0.26 -29.86
CA VAL A 498 -22.07 -0.45 -28.58
C VAL A 498 -21.59 -1.88 -28.80
N SER A 499 -20.60 -2.29 -28.01
CA SER A 499 -20.12 -3.66 -27.91
C SER A 499 -20.22 -4.11 -26.46
N ASP A 500 -20.86 -5.25 -26.22
CA ASP A 500 -21.07 -5.82 -24.89
C ASP A 500 -20.90 -7.33 -24.93
N VAL A 501 -20.11 -7.84 -23.99
CA VAL A 501 -19.87 -9.26 -23.79
C VAL A 501 -19.98 -9.57 -22.32
N SER A 502 -20.92 -10.44 -21.96
CA SER A 502 -21.06 -10.95 -20.59
C SER A 502 -21.10 -12.46 -20.56
N ASP A 503 -20.62 -13.03 -19.45
CA ASP A 503 -20.75 -14.44 -19.13
C ASP A 503 -21.10 -14.55 -17.66
N GLN A 504 -22.34 -14.96 -17.40
CA GLN A 504 -22.87 -15.10 -16.05
C GLN A 504 -23.34 -16.53 -15.84
N ASN A 505 -22.74 -17.21 -14.88
CA ASN A 505 -23.06 -18.60 -14.53
C ASN A 505 -23.06 -19.55 -15.75
N GLY A 506 -22.17 -19.32 -16.72
CA GLY A 506 -22.08 -20.16 -17.91
C GLY A 506 -22.88 -19.68 -19.13
N VAL A 507 -23.73 -18.65 -18.96
CA VAL A 507 -24.54 -18.08 -20.04
C VAL A 507 -23.78 -16.91 -20.65
N GLN A 508 -23.41 -17.05 -21.93
CA GLN A 508 -22.70 -16.03 -22.69
C GLN A 508 -23.67 -15.17 -23.50
N THR A 509 -23.62 -13.86 -23.29
CA THR A 509 -24.43 -12.88 -24.03
C THR A 509 -23.50 -11.93 -24.78
N LEU A 510 -23.77 -11.73 -26.07
CA LEU A 510 -23.07 -10.79 -26.93
C LEU A 510 -24.09 -9.80 -27.47
N THR A 511 -23.91 -8.51 -27.20
CA THR A 511 -24.71 -7.44 -27.80
C THR A 511 -23.81 -6.56 -28.65
N ASN A 512 -24.23 -6.32 -29.89
CA ASN A 512 -23.51 -5.44 -30.81
C ASN A 512 -24.51 -4.55 -31.54
N TYR A 513 -24.47 -3.25 -31.28
CA TYR A 513 -25.40 -2.27 -31.85
C TYR A 513 -24.65 -1.11 -32.50
N GLN A 514 -24.98 -0.84 -33.75
CA GLN A 514 -24.28 0.11 -34.60
C GLN A 514 -25.30 0.98 -35.32
N HIS A 515 -25.18 2.30 -35.23
CA HIS A 515 -26.11 3.25 -35.82
C HIS A 515 -25.37 4.45 -36.39
N ALA A 516 -25.61 4.75 -37.68
CA ALA A 516 -25.10 5.92 -38.36
C ALA A 516 -26.26 6.73 -38.96
N GLN A 517 -26.20 8.04 -38.84
CA GLN A 517 -27.06 8.99 -39.53
C GLN A 517 -26.21 10.12 -40.10
N SER A 518 -26.53 10.54 -41.32
CA SER A 518 -25.92 11.71 -41.96
C SER A 518 -27.00 12.52 -42.69
N ASN A 519 -26.97 13.85 -42.51
CA ASN A 519 -27.77 14.81 -43.24
C ASN A 519 -26.82 15.85 -43.87
N SER A 520 -26.93 16.11 -45.17
CA SER A 520 -26.17 17.17 -45.85
C SER A 520 -27.00 17.79 -46.96
N LYS A 521 -26.74 19.06 -47.28
CA LYS A 521 -27.25 19.69 -48.52
C LYS A 521 -26.54 19.17 -49.77
N GLY A 522 -25.34 18.59 -49.61
CA GLY A 522 -24.52 17.99 -50.66
C GLY A 522 -24.47 16.46 -50.57
N SER A 523 -23.28 15.88 -50.59
CA SER A 523 -23.08 14.43 -50.48
C SER A 523 -23.09 13.98 -49.02
N SER A 524 -23.88 12.94 -48.72
CA SER A 524 -23.93 12.29 -47.39
C SER A 524 -23.63 10.80 -47.52
N SER A 525 -22.88 10.24 -46.57
CA SER A 525 -22.70 8.79 -46.44
C SER A 525 -22.78 8.34 -44.98
N ALA A 526 -23.25 7.11 -44.76
CA ALA A 526 -23.40 6.49 -43.46
C ALA A 526 -23.11 5.00 -43.60
N SER A 527 -22.29 4.45 -42.70
CA SER A 527 -21.90 3.04 -42.70
C SER A 527 -21.82 2.53 -41.28
N ALA A 528 -22.28 1.30 -41.07
CA ALA A 528 -22.27 0.62 -39.79
C ALA A 528 -21.90 -0.85 -40.04
N SER A 529 -20.97 -1.38 -39.25
CA SER A 529 -20.52 -2.77 -39.34
C SER A 529 -20.35 -3.34 -37.94
N ASN A 530 -20.80 -4.58 -37.76
CA ASN A 530 -20.66 -5.32 -36.51
C ASN A 530 -20.00 -6.68 -36.76
N SER A 531 -19.26 -7.16 -35.77
CA SER A 531 -18.74 -8.52 -35.74
C SER A 531 -18.77 -9.06 -34.31
N GLY A 532 -18.94 -10.38 -34.19
CA GLY A 532 -18.95 -11.07 -32.90
C GLY A 532 -18.45 -12.48 -33.06
N TRP A 533 -17.70 -12.96 -32.06
CA TRP A 533 -17.10 -14.29 -32.08
C TRP A 533 -17.26 -14.99 -30.74
N LEU A 534 -17.71 -16.24 -30.81
CA LEU A 534 -17.84 -17.18 -29.71
C LEU A 534 -16.98 -18.41 -30.01
N LYS A 535 -15.92 -18.64 -29.23
CA LYS A 535 -15.10 -19.85 -29.39
C LYS A 535 -15.69 -21.01 -28.60
N ARG A 536 -16.11 -22.08 -29.29
CA ARG A 536 -16.59 -23.33 -28.64
C ARG A 536 -15.47 -24.05 -27.88
N ARG A 537 -15.85 -24.74 -26.79
CA ARG A 537 -15.00 -25.66 -26.02
C ARG A 537 -14.24 -26.62 -26.95
N LYS A 538 -12.92 -26.75 -26.77
CA LYS A 538 -12.17 -27.90 -27.26
C LYS A 538 -12.66 -29.11 -26.47
N ARG A 539 -13.51 -29.96 -27.08
CA ARG A 539 -13.85 -31.25 -26.46
C ARG A 539 -12.54 -32.02 -26.31
N ALA A 540 -12.23 -32.51 -25.11
CA ALA A 540 -11.27 -33.60 -25.00
C ALA A 540 -11.75 -34.68 -25.97
N SER A 541 -10.87 -35.16 -26.86
CA SER A 541 -11.20 -36.26 -27.74
C SER A 541 -11.69 -37.42 -26.87
N LEU A 542 -12.91 -37.89 -27.10
CA LEU A 542 -13.40 -39.18 -26.60
C LEU A 542 -12.67 -40.32 -27.34
N GLY A 543 -11.35 -40.34 -27.22
CA GLY A 543 -10.48 -41.24 -27.96
C GLY A 543 -9.79 -42.22 -27.02
N VAL A 544 -10.53 -42.96 -26.18
CA VAL A 544 -10.03 -44.22 -25.59
C VAL A 544 -11.16 -45.19 -25.10
N LEU A 545 -12.40 -45.11 -25.59
CA LEU A 545 -13.47 -46.03 -25.12
C LEU A 545 -14.10 -46.95 -26.17
N PHE A 546 -13.58 -46.98 -27.41
CA PHE A 546 -14.06 -47.91 -28.45
C PHE A 546 -13.00 -48.88 -29.01
N ASP A 547 -11.75 -48.85 -28.54
CA ASP A 547 -10.71 -49.82 -28.95
C ASP A 547 -10.53 -51.00 -27.97
N ARG A 548 -11.49 -51.21 -27.05
CA ARG A 548 -11.60 -52.44 -26.24
C ARG A 548 -13.07 -52.84 -26.14
N ILE A 549 -13.64 -53.30 -27.25
CA ILE A 549 -14.67 -54.35 -27.43
C ILE A 549 -14.96 -54.34 -28.94
N VAL A 550 -14.17 -55.09 -29.72
CA VAL A 550 -14.47 -56.35 -30.43
C VAL A 550 -13.13 -56.88 -30.95
#